data_AF-A0A137P8Q1-F1
#
_entry.id   AF-A0A137P8Q1-F1
#
_cell.length_a   1.000
_cell.length_b   1.000
_cell.length_c   1.000
_cell.angle_alpha   90.00
_cell.angle_beta   90.00
_cell.angle_gamma   90.00
#
_symmetry.space_group_name_H-M   'P 1'
#
loop_
_entity.id
_entity.type
_entity.pdbx_description
1 polymer ?
#
loop_
_entity_poly.entity_id
_entity_poly.type
_entity_poly.pdbx_seq_one_letter_code
_entity_poly.pdbx_strand_id
1 'polypeptide(L)'
;MDNTNQAFPAPSPMPSKCPIPQTTGFTNFFSDADTSIETVDQAMKLMDSKFNTQFYSWIRNENNVDYISFYLRRVIVDFEQHDFLAIQRAIKWLVDGWSVPRIAELLIKLFYHWGIQNEKFAKLVSEITKSWPIVPHTVDLVVTLVIGERSSKTAKFTRYFTQDWEPSAIVDLVSRVGTRLGWTERYFKHFIIQYLNLTHQNHPWPNHLPEDTTHIIKQKFQAWKNLKRDQWNTNDLSDNFPSLVHFSSWILGLMLSLEYPPKQAQNHPPSL
;
A
#
# COMPACT_ATOMS: atom_id res chain seq x y z
N MET A 1 -11.23 25.38 37.93
CA MET A 1 -10.91 24.12 37.23
C MET A 1 -12.21 23.66 36.58
N ASP A 2 -12.52 24.24 35.42
CA ASP A 2 -13.74 23.90 34.67
C ASP A 2 -13.43 22.77 33.71
N ASN A 3 -14.14 21.66 33.89
CA ASN A 3 -14.00 20.43 33.13
C ASN A 3 -15.16 20.38 32.12
N THR A 4 -14.97 21.00 30.96
CA THR A 4 -15.91 20.91 29.85
C THR A 4 -15.71 19.58 29.11
N ASN A 5 -16.53 18.60 29.47
CA ASN A 5 -16.80 17.43 28.64
C ASN A 5 -17.41 17.90 27.31
N GLN A 6 -16.57 18.03 26.27
CA GLN A 6 -17.04 18.09 24.89
C GLN A 6 -17.59 16.72 24.49
N ALA A 7 -18.91 16.58 24.56
CA ALA A 7 -19.62 15.48 23.95
C ALA A 7 -19.43 15.54 22.42
N PHE A 8 -18.94 14.45 21.84
CA PHE A 8 -18.87 14.28 20.39
C PHE A 8 -20.29 14.32 19.79
N PRO A 9 -20.49 14.96 18.62
CA PRO A 9 -21.79 14.97 17.96
C PRO A 9 -22.17 13.54 17.53
N ALA A 10 -23.43 13.20 17.75
CA ALA A 10 -24.02 11.93 17.33
C ALA A 10 -23.93 11.75 15.79
N PRO A 11 -23.80 10.51 15.28
CA PRO A 11 -23.83 10.24 13.86
C PRO A 11 -25.15 10.75 13.25
N SER A 12 -25.04 11.52 12.15
CA SER A 12 -26.21 12.03 11.44
C SER A 12 -27.06 10.88 10.92
N PRO A 13 -28.36 10.81 11.27
CA PRO A 13 -29.26 9.80 10.73
C PRO A 13 -29.38 9.95 9.21
N MET A 14 -29.49 8.82 8.50
CA MET A 14 -29.74 8.84 7.06
C MET A 14 -30.98 9.70 6.75
N PRO A 15 -30.97 10.49 5.67
CA PRO A 15 -32.19 11.12 5.17
C PRO A 15 -33.20 10.02 4.83
N SER A 16 -34.33 10.02 5.55
CA SER A 16 -35.42 9.08 5.35
C SER A 16 -36.09 9.33 3.99
N LYS A 17 -36.11 8.28 3.16
CA LYS A 17 -36.82 8.15 1.86
C LYS A 17 -36.34 9.11 0.76
N CYS A 18 -35.36 8.65 -0.03
CA CYS A 18 -35.23 9.12 -1.41
C CYS A 18 -36.38 8.55 -2.25
N PRO A 19 -37.13 9.37 -3.00
CA PRO A 19 -37.99 8.88 -4.07
C PRO A 19 -37.12 8.16 -5.10
N ILE A 20 -37.49 6.93 -5.47
CA ILE A 20 -36.85 6.22 -6.58
C ILE A 20 -37.16 7.03 -7.85
N PRO A 21 -36.17 7.61 -8.56
CA PRO A 21 -36.44 8.29 -9.81
C PRO A 21 -36.83 7.23 -10.85
N GLN A 22 -37.96 7.44 -11.53
CA GLN A 22 -38.33 6.62 -12.67
C GLN A 22 -37.24 6.74 -13.74
N THR A 23 -36.67 5.61 -14.12
CA THR A 23 -35.61 5.46 -15.11
C THR A 23 -36.10 5.84 -16.50
N THR A 24 -35.90 7.09 -16.91
CA THR A 24 -35.86 7.47 -18.32
C THR A 24 -34.75 8.52 -18.54
N GLY A 25 -33.61 8.09 -19.10
CA GLY A 25 -32.68 8.99 -19.79
C GLY A 25 -31.32 9.29 -19.15
N PHE A 26 -30.61 8.34 -18.56
CA PHE A 26 -29.24 8.54 -18.03
C PHE A 26 -28.11 8.02 -18.94
N THR A 27 -28.34 7.76 -20.22
CA THR A 27 -27.35 7.07 -21.07
C THR A 27 -26.31 7.97 -21.75
N ASN A 28 -26.32 9.30 -21.57
CA ASN A 28 -25.46 10.20 -22.38
C ASN A 28 -24.54 11.18 -21.60
N PHE A 29 -24.25 10.97 -20.31
CA PHE A 29 -23.44 11.95 -19.54
C PHE A 29 -22.01 11.55 -19.18
N PHE A 30 -21.55 10.35 -19.53
CA PHE A 30 -20.17 9.94 -19.29
C PHE A 30 -19.58 9.34 -20.58
N SER A 31 -19.21 10.20 -21.53
CA SER A 31 -18.30 9.82 -22.61
C SER A 31 -16.89 9.69 -22.05
N ASP A 32 -16.27 8.54 -22.29
CA ASP A 32 -14.89 8.19 -21.96
C ASP A 32 -13.87 9.27 -22.35
N ALA A 33 -13.31 9.95 -21.35
CA ALA A 33 -11.93 10.43 -21.23
C ALA A 33 -11.82 11.38 -20.02
N ASP A 34 -11.00 11.02 -19.03
CA ASP A 34 -10.63 11.86 -17.88
C ASP A 34 -11.77 12.49 -17.07
N THR A 35 -12.59 11.68 -16.43
CA THR A 35 -13.35 12.17 -15.26
C THR A 35 -12.37 12.41 -14.11
N SER A 36 -11.90 13.64 -13.97
CA SER A 36 -11.02 14.02 -12.86
C SER A 36 -11.76 13.91 -11.52
N ILE A 37 -11.01 13.76 -10.43
CA ILE A 37 -11.54 13.78 -9.05
C ILE A 37 -12.45 15.01 -8.84
N GLU A 38 -12.05 16.15 -9.41
CA GLU A 38 -12.80 17.42 -9.33
C GLU A 38 -14.16 17.34 -10.04
N THR A 39 -14.23 16.67 -11.20
CA THR A 39 -15.49 16.47 -11.93
C THR A 39 -16.46 15.60 -11.14
N VAL A 40 -15.98 14.52 -10.50
CA VAL A 40 -16.80 13.70 -9.60
C VAL A 40 -17.28 14.54 -8.42
N ASP A 41 -16.38 15.31 -7.81
CA ASP A 41 -16.69 16.17 -6.67
C ASP A 41 -17.82 17.17 -6.96
N GLN A 42 -17.74 17.83 -8.12
CA GLN A 42 -18.75 18.78 -8.59
C GLN A 42 -20.08 18.08 -8.90
N ALA A 43 -20.04 16.94 -9.61
CA ALA A 43 -21.24 16.18 -9.96
C ALA A 43 -22.02 15.75 -8.71
N MET A 44 -21.32 15.29 -7.66
CA MET A 44 -21.92 14.88 -6.40
C MET A 44 -22.57 16.05 -5.65
N LYS A 45 -21.89 17.22 -5.60
CA LYS A 45 -22.46 18.44 -5.00
C LYS A 45 -23.67 18.96 -5.78
N LEU A 46 -23.65 18.89 -7.11
CA LEU A 46 -24.77 19.25 -7.96
C LEU A 46 -25.97 18.32 -7.75
N MET A 47 -25.72 17.01 -7.60
CA MET A 47 -26.76 16.03 -7.27
C MET A 47 -27.42 16.37 -5.92
N ASP A 48 -26.62 16.66 -4.90
CA ASP A 48 -27.13 17.07 -3.59
C ASP A 48 -27.98 18.33 -3.65
N SER A 49 -27.53 19.36 -4.38
CA SER A 49 -28.29 20.59 -4.59
C SER A 49 -29.62 20.33 -5.31
N LYS A 50 -29.59 19.51 -6.37
CA LYS A 50 -30.77 19.20 -7.20
C LYS A 50 -31.84 18.43 -6.42
N PHE A 51 -31.44 17.52 -5.55
CA PHE A 51 -32.36 16.64 -4.80
C PHE A 51 -32.52 17.04 -3.34
N ASN A 52 -31.92 18.15 -2.91
CA ASN A 52 -31.90 18.62 -1.52
C ASN A 52 -31.42 17.53 -0.54
N THR A 53 -30.32 16.85 -0.89
CA THR A 53 -29.69 15.80 -0.08
C THR A 53 -28.34 16.27 0.47
N GLN A 54 -27.77 15.49 1.39
CA GLN A 54 -26.44 15.70 1.97
C GLN A 54 -25.54 14.48 1.76
N PHE A 55 -25.71 13.80 0.63
CA PHE A 55 -25.02 12.55 0.34
C PHE A 55 -23.51 12.78 0.19
N TYR A 56 -23.08 13.88 -0.43
CA TYR A 56 -21.68 14.23 -0.59
C TYR A 56 -20.96 14.35 0.76
N SER A 57 -21.50 15.14 1.68
CA SER A 57 -20.88 15.32 3.00
C SER A 57 -20.94 14.04 3.83
N TRP A 58 -22.00 13.25 3.69
CA TRP A 58 -22.16 11.98 4.38
C TRP A 58 -21.17 10.92 3.87
N ILE A 59 -21.02 10.75 2.55
CA ILE A 59 -20.13 9.73 1.95
C ILE A 59 -18.65 10.09 2.12
N ARG A 60 -18.32 11.38 2.23
CA ARG A 60 -16.94 11.86 2.44
C ARG A 60 -16.53 11.90 3.92
N ASN A 61 -17.44 11.64 4.86
CA ASN A 61 -17.12 11.64 6.29
C ASN A 61 -16.54 10.28 6.72
N GLU A 62 -15.27 10.26 7.10
CA GLU A 62 -14.57 9.04 7.54
C GLU A 62 -15.18 8.36 8.77
N ASN A 63 -15.95 9.08 9.60
CA ASN A 63 -16.67 8.49 10.73
C ASN A 63 -17.80 7.54 10.29
N ASN A 64 -18.22 7.62 9.03
CA ASN A 64 -19.24 6.76 8.45
C ASN A 64 -18.65 5.49 7.82
N VAL A 65 -17.37 5.18 8.04
CA VAL A 65 -16.64 4.06 7.41
C VAL A 65 -17.38 2.72 7.48
N ASP A 66 -18.07 2.42 8.59
CA ASP A 66 -18.89 1.22 8.75
C ASP A 66 -20.00 1.15 7.71
N TYR A 67 -20.83 2.20 7.64
CA TYR A 67 -21.95 2.29 6.70
C TYR A 67 -21.46 2.32 5.25
N ILE A 68 -20.42 3.12 4.99
CA ILE A 68 -19.78 3.22 3.67
C ILE A 68 -19.31 1.85 3.20
N SER A 69 -18.60 1.10 4.06
CA SER A 69 -18.10 -0.23 3.73
C SER A 69 -19.22 -1.23 3.47
N PHE A 70 -20.32 -1.16 4.23
CA PHE A 70 -21.47 -2.04 4.07
C PHE A 70 -22.15 -1.86 2.71
N TYR A 71 -22.40 -0.61 2.30
CA TYR A 71 -23.06 -0.33 1.02
C TYR A 71 -22.13 -0.52 -0.18
N LEU A 72 -20.87 -0.09 -0.08
CA LEU A 72 -19.92 -0.20 -1.18
C LEU A 72 -19.52 -1.64 -1.46
N ARG A 73 -19.54 -2.53 -0.47
CA ARG A 73 -19.19 -3.95 -0.70
C ARG A 73 -20.03 -4.57 -1.81
N ARG A 74 -21.34 -4.29 -1.85
CA ARG A 74 -22.22 -4.82 -2.91
C ARG A 74 -21.84 -4.26 -4.28
N VAL A 75 -21.62 -2.95 -4.37
CA VAL A 75 -21.26 -2.26 -5.61
C VAL A 75 -19.91 -2.76 -6.13
N ILE A 76 -18.91 -2.89 -5.26
CA ILE A 76 -17.58 -3.38 -5.64
C ILE A 76 -17.64 -4.77 -6.27
N VAL A 77 -18.45 -5.68 -5.73
CA VAL A 77 -18.59 -7.03 -6.29
C VAL A 77 -19.13 -6.99 -7.73
N ASP A 78 -20.07 -6.09 -8.01
CA ASP A 78 -20.65 -5.93 -9.35
C ASP A 78 -19.63 -5.34 -10.34
N PHE A 79 -18.77 -4.43 -9.90
CA PHE A 79 -17.76 -3.78 -10.75
C PHE A 79 -16.43 -4.54 -10.85
N GLU A 80 -16.09 -5.42 -9.90
CA GLU A 80 -14.79 -6.10 -9.85
C GLU A 80 -14.49 -6.89 -11.13
N GLN A 81 -15.52 -7.46 -11.75
CA GLN A 81 -15.39 -8.29 -12.94
C GLN A 81 -15.22 -7.47 -14.24
N HIS A 82 -15.64 -6.21 -14.23
CA HIS A 82 -15.81 -5.42 -15.45
C HIS A 82 -14.88 -4.21 -15.51
N ASP A 83 -14.67 -3.52 -14.39
CA ASP A 83 -13.87 -2.30 -14.36
C ASP A 83 -13.19 -2.09 -13.00
N PHE A 84 -12.02 -2.71 -12.87
CA PHE A 84 -11.18 -2.56 -11.68
C PHE A 84 -10.58 -1.16 -11.56
N LEU A 85 -10.34 -0.46 -12.67
CA LEU A 85 -9.79 0.89 -12.66
C LEU A 85 -10.80 1.89 -12.10
N ALA A 86 -12.08 1.74 -12.42
CA ALA A 86 -13.15 2.51 -11.80
C ALA A 86 -13.18 2.33 -10.29
N ILE A 87 -12.98 1.11 -9.78
CA ILE A 87 -12.88 0.86 -8.33
C ILE A 87 -11.69 1.64 -7.74
N GLN A 88 -10.51 1.58 -8.37
CA GLN A 88 -9.34 2.33 -7.89
C GLN A 88 -9.61 3.84 -7.81
N ARG A 89 -10.19 4.42 -8.85
CA ARG A 89 -10.52 5.85 -8.90
C ARG A 89 -11.60 6.22 -7.89
N ALA A 90 -12.65 5.41 -7.77
CA ALA A 90 -13.74 5.65 -6.83
C ALA A 90 -13.25 5.60 -5.38
N ILE A 91 -12.44 4.59 -5.02
CA ILE A 91 -11.86 4.50 -3.68
C ILE A 91 -10.90 5.67 -3.42
N LYS A 92 -10.06 6.02 -4.40
CA LYS A 92 -9.14 7.17 -4.29
C LYS A 92 -9.88 8.49 -4.05
N TRP A 93 -10.96 8.75 -4.80
CA TRP A 93 -11.83 9.91 -4.58
C TRP A 93 -12.52 9.86 -3.21
N LEU A 94 -13.04 8.70 -2.82
CA LEU A 94 -13.76 8.52 -1.56
C LEU A 94 -12.90 8.82 -0.33
N VAL A 95 -11.65 8.36 -0.33
CA VAL A 95 -10.74 8.46 0.82
C VAL A 95 -9.85 9.70 0.78
N ASP A 96 -9.97 10.54 -0.23
CA ASP A 96 -9.16 11.76 -0.35
C ASP A 96 -9.38 12.67 0.87
N GLY A 97 -8.31 13.02 1.59
CA GLY A 97 -8.38 13.78 2.84
C GLY A 97 -8.78 13.00 4.10
N TRP A 98 -8.96 11.67 4.02
CA TRP A 98 -9.17 10.83 5.21
C TRP A 98 -7.86 10.56 5.96
N SER A 99 -7.99 10.23 7.24
CA SER A 99 -6.88 9.77 8.08
C SER A 99 -6.44 8.35 7.68
N VAL A 100 -5.13 8.09 7.71
CA VAL A 100 -4.55 6.78 7.35
C VAL A 100 -5.22 5.60 8.08
N PRO A 101 -5.52 5.67 9.39
CA PRO A 101 -6.21 4.58 10.10
C PRO A 101 -7.59 4.26 9.51
N ARG A 102 -8.37 5.28 9.12
CA ARG A 102 -9.70 5.08 8.52
C ARG A 102 -9.62 4.53 7.11
N ILE A 103 -8.60 4.94 6.36
CA ILE A 103 -8.31 4.38 5.04
C ILE A 103 -7.96 2.89 5.17
N ALA A 104 -7.08 2.53 6.11
CA ALA A 104 -6.72 1.14 6.37
C ALA A 104 -7.93 0.30 6.78
N GLU A 105 -8.76 0.81 7.69
CA GLU A 105 -10.00 0.18 8.15
C GLU A 105 -10.96 -0.09 6.98
N LEU A 106 -11.18 0.91 6.12
CA LEU A 106 -12.03 0.77 4.94
C LEU A 106 -11.48 -0.30 3.99
N LEU A 107 -10.17 -0.26 3.69
CA LEU A 107 -9.53 -1.21 2.77
C LEU A 107 -9.62 -2.65 3.28
N ILE A 108 -9.42 -2.86 4.58
CA ILE A 108 -9.57 -4.18 5.21
C ILE A 108 -11.03 -4.64 5.11
N LYS A 109 -12.00 -3.78 5.48
CA LYS A 109 -13.42 -4.13 5.42
C LYS A 109 -13.90 -4.45 4.01
N LEU A 110 -13.38 -3.77 2.99
CA LEU A 110 -13.81 -3.98 1.61
C LEU A 110 -13.07 -5.16 0.94
N PHE A 111 -11.76 -5.26 1.12
CA PHE A 111 -10.92 -6.07 0.23
C PHE A 111 -10.11 -7.17 0.92
N TYR A 112 -10.18 -7.33 2.25
CA TYR A 112 -9.40 -8.37 2.94
C TYR A 112 -9.75 -9.80 2.48
N HIS A 113 -10.95 -10.00 1.94
CA HIS A 113 -11.36 -11.29 1.35
C HIS A 113 -10.51 -11.73 0.15
N TRP A 114 -9.85 -10.80 -0.56
CA TRP A 114 -8.86 -11.13 -1.60
C TRP A 114 -7.55 -11.69 -1.01
N GLY A 115 -7.27 -11.37 0.25
CA GLY A 115 -6.00 -11.65 0.93
C GLY A 115 -4.93 -10.60 0.62
N ILE A 116 -4.13 -10.28 1.64
CA ILE A 116 -3.08 -9.24 1.54
C ILE A 116 -2.06 -9.50 0.42
N GLN A 117 -1.80 -10.78 0.11
CA GLN A 117 -0.84 -11.18 -0.92
C GLN A 117 -1.36 -11.05 -2.36
N ASN A 118 -2.62 -10.61 -2.55
CA ASN A 118 -3.24 -10.51 -3.85
C ASN A 118 -2.71 -9.29 -4.63
N GLU A 119 -2.35 -9.50 -5.90
CA GLU A 119 -1.83 -8.45 -6.77
C GLU A 119 -2.82 -7.31 -6.98
N LYS A 120 -4.13 -7.60 -7.16
CA LYS A 120 -5.17 -6.57 -7.29
C LYS A 120 -5.21 -5.68 -6.06
N PHE A 121 -5.19 -6.29 -4.87
CA PHE A 121 -5.20 -5.54 -3.61
C PHE A 121 -3.99 -4.60 -3.52
N ALA A 122 -2.78 -5.13 -3.76
CA ALA A 122 -1.56 -4.33 -3.68
C ALA A 122 -1.54 -3.19 -4.71
N LYS A 123 -2.03 -3.42 -5.94
CA LYS A 123 -2.16 -2.38 -6.98
C LYS A 123 -3.19 -1.31 -6.61
N LEU A 124 -4.31 -1.69 -6.02
CA LEU A 124 -5.28 -0.74 -5.47
C LEU A 124 -4.63 0.16 -4.42
N VAL A 125 -3.92 -0.42 -3.45
CA VAL A 125 -3.22 0.34 -2.41
C VAL A 125 -2.16 1.26 -3.02
N SER A 126 -1.40 0.76 -4.00
CA SER A 126 -0.39 1.55 -4.72
C SER A 126 -0.99 2.80 -5.37
N GLU A 127 -2.12 2.65 -6.09
CA GLU A 127 -2.79 3.77 -6.76
C GLU A 127 -3.37 4.80 -5.77
N ILE A 128 -3.90 4.36 -4.62
CA ILE A 128 -4.38 5.24 -3.55
C ILE A 128 -3.22 6.05 -2.95
N THR A 129 -2.08 5.41 -2.72
CA THR A 129 -0.90 6.03 -2.08
C THR A 129 0.04 6.75 -3.05
N LYS A 130 -0.27 6.79 -4.35
CA LYS A 130 0.65 7.24 -5.40
C LYS A 130 1.18 8.67 -5.20
N SER A 131 0.38 9.56 -4.61
CA SER A 131 0.74 10.95 -4.31
C SER A 131 1.22 11.17 -2.88
N TRP A 132 1.29 10.12 -2.06
CA TRP A 132 1.60 10.24 -0.64
C TRP A 132 3.11 10.23 -0.41
N PRO A 133 3.61 10.99 0.58
CA PRO A 133 4.99 10.84 1.00
C PRO A 133 5.17 9.46 1.64
N ILE A 134 6.32 8.82 1.40
CA ILE A 134 6.64 7.50 1.98
C ILE A 134 6.48 7.54 3.50
N VAL A 135 6.93 8.62 4.14
CA VAL A 135 6.83 8.85 5.59
C VAL A 135 5.98 10.10 5.88
N PRO A 136 5.07 10.05 6.86
CA PRO A 136 4.67 8.88 7.65
C PRO A 136 3.59 8.01 6.96
N HIS A 137 2.81 8.61 6.06
CA HIS A 137 1.52 8.07 5.61
C HIS A 137 1.59 6.68 4.96
N THR A 138 2.46 6.49 3.97
CA THR A 138 2.55 5.21 3.26
C THR A 138 3.09 4.10 4.17
N VAL A 139 4.10 4.40 5.00
CA VAL A 139 4.60 3.44 6.00
C VAL A 139 3.51 3.07 7.00
N ASP A 140 2.75 4.02 7.53
CA ASP A 140 1.67 3.74 8.50
C ASP A 140 0.57 2.86 7.90
N LEU A 141 0.19 3.12 6.65
CA LEU A 141 -0.77 2.28 5.95
C LEU A 141 -0.23 0.85 5.77
N VAL A 142 1.00 0.71 5.24
CA VAL A 142 1.61 -0.60 5.00
C VAL A 142 1.77 -1.38 6.31
N VAL A 143 2.26 -0.75 7.37
CA VAL A 143 2.36 -1.35 8.71
C VAL A 143 1.00 -1.88 9.17
N THR A 144 -0.05 -1.08 9.05
CA THR A 144 -1.41 -1.46 9.45
C THR A 144 -1.95 -2.63 8.62
N LEU A 145 -1.66 -2.66 7.32
CA LEU A 145 -2.16 -3.71 6.43
C LEU A 145 -1.43 -5.05 6.59
N VAL A 146 -0.15 -5.05 6.99
CA VAL A 146 0.67 -6.26 7.07
C VAL A 146 0.94 -6.73 8.49
N ILE A 147 0.41 -6.04 9.51
CA ILE A 147 0.55 -6.44 10.91
C ILE A 147 -0.03 -7.84 11.12
N GLY A 148 0.74 -8.71 11.80
CA GLY A 148 0.35 -10.09 12.06
C GLY A 148 0.42 -11.04 10.84
N GLU A 149 0.78 -10.56 9.65
CA GLU A 149 0.91 -11.40 8.47
C GLU A 149 2.24 -12.17 8.46
N ARG A 150 2.28 -13.24 7.66
CA ARG A 150 3.51 -14.03 7.47
C ARG A 150 4.44 -13.31 6.50
N SER A 151 5.76 -13.45 6.70
CA SER A 151 6.79 -12.84 5.85
C SER A 151 6.63 -13.11 4.35
N SER A 152 6.12 -14.29 3.96
CA SER A 152 5.86 -14.63 2.56
C SER A 152 4.71 -13.83 1.94
N LYS A 153 3.65 -13.57 2.71
CA LYS A 153 2.52 -12.74 2.25
C LYS A 153 2.92 -11.27 2.21
N THR A 154 3.63 -10.79 3.22
CA THR A 154 4.16 -9.43 3.25
C THR A 154 5.11 -9.19 2.07
N ALA A 155 5.99 -10.14 1.75
CA ALA A 155 6.88 -10.03 0.59
C ALA A 155 6.12 -9.91 -0.73
N LYS A 156 5.07 -10.72 -0.94
CA LYS A 156 4.19 -10.62 -2.12
C LYS A 156 3.49 -9.28 -2.21
N PHE A 157 2.86 -8.85 -1.11
CA PHE A 157 2.21 -7.55 -1.03
C PHE A 157 3.18 -6.42 -1.37
N THR A 158 4.33 -6.36 -0.69
CA THR A 158 5.34 -5.32 -0.92
C THR A 158 5.80 -5.34 -2.38
N ARG A 159 6.05 -6.51 -2.98
CA ARG A 159 6.54 -6.59 -4.36
C ARG A 159 5.56 -6.04 -5.39
N TYR A 160 4.27 -6.34 -5.24
CA TYR A 160 3.23 -5.81 -6.12
C TYR A 160 2.96 -4.33 -5.85
N PHE A 161 3.00 -3.93 -4.58
CA PHE A 161 2.80 -2.55 -4.14
C PHE A 161 3.87 -1.60 -4.67
N THR A 162 5.14 -2.05 -4.66
CA THR A 162 6.31 -1.27 -5.08
C THR A 162 6.79 -1.62 -6.48
N GLN A 163 5.90 -2.08 -7.37
CA GLN A 163 6.29 -2.55 -8.71
C GLN A 163 7.04 -1.49 -9.52
N ASP A 164 6.65 -0.22 -9.40
CA ASP A 164 7.19 0.91 -10.17
C ASP A 164 8.13 1.80 -9.32
N TRP A 165 8.62 1.29 -8.19
CA TRP A 165 9.44 2.06 -7.26
C TRP A 165 10.93 1.84 -7.52
N GLU A 166 11.72 2.88 -7.28
CA GLU A 166 13.17 2.78 -7.27
C GLU A 166 13.66 1.88 -6.11
N PRO A 167 14.76 1.12 -6.30
CA PRO A 167 15.31 0.23 -5.26
C PRO A 167 15.55 0.89 -3.91
N SER A 168 16.01 2.15 -3.90
CA SER A 168 16.26 2.90 -2.67
C SER A 168 14.97 3.17 -1.86
N ALA A 169 13.87 3.47 -2.54
CA ALA A 169 12.57 3.69 -1.92
C ALA A 169 12.00 2.38 -1.33
N ILE A 170 12.21 1.26 -2.02
CA ILE A 170 11.82 -0.08 -1.53
C ILE A 170 12.58 -0.41 -0.25
N VAL A 171 13.90 -0.20 -0.24
CA VAL A 171 14.74 -0.44 0.94
C VAL A 171 14.32 0.43 2.12
N ASP A 172 14.03 1.72 1.88
CA ASP A 172 13.57 2.64 2.92
C ASP A 172 12.21 2.22 3.49
N LEU A 173 11.25 1.84 2.64
CA LEU A 173 9.95 1.31 3.07
C LEU A 173 10.13 0.06 3.95
N VAL A 174 10.88 -0.93 3.47
CA VAL A 174 11.09 -2.20 4.19
C VAL A 174 11.82 -1.98 5.52
N SER A 175 12.81 -1.09 5.54
CA SER A 175 13.53 -0.70 6.77
C SER A 175 12.58 -0.15 7.83
N ARG A 176 11.72 0.79 7.43
CA ARG A 176 10.78 1.48 8.35
C ARG A 176 9.67 0.56 8.82
N VAL A 177 9.10 -0.24 7.92
CA VAL A 177 8.08 -1.25 8.27
C VAL A 177 8.68 -2.29 9.22
N GLY A 178 9.87 -2.80 8.91
CA GLY A 178 10.55 -3.79 9.75
C GLY A 178 10.95 -3.24 11.12
N THR A 179 11.33 -1.96 11.21
CA THR A 179 11.58 -1.27 12.48
C THR A 179 10.31 -1.14 13.31
N ARG A 180 9.22 -0.64 12.72
CA ARG A 180 7.94 -0.42 13.43
C ARG A 180 7.28 -1.72 13.89
N LEU A 181 7.40 -2.79 13.10
CA LEU A 181 6.85 -4.10 13.43
C LEU A 181 7.79 -4.99 14.25
N GLY A 182 9.01 -4.51 14.57
CA GLY A 182 9.98 -5.28 15.35
C GLY A 182 10.34 -6.62 14.71
N TRP A 183 10.57 -6.64 13.39
CA TRP A 183 10.84 -7.88 12.67
C TRP A 183 12.09 -8.60 13.18
N THR A 184 11.94 -9.89 13.42
CA THR A 184 13.04 -10.77 13.85
C THR A 184 13.96 -11.11 12.70
N GLU A 185 15.16 -11.62 13.01
CA GLU A 185 16.13 -12.11 12.01
C GLU A 185 15.47 -13.14 11.07
N ARG A 186 14.69 -14.06 11.66
CA ARG A 186 13.94 -15.06 10.90
C ARG A 186 12.98 -14.40 9.93
N TYR A 187 12.23 -13.40 10.38
CA TYR A 187 11.26 -12.70 9.54
C TYR A 187 11.93 -11.99 8.37
N PHE A 188 12.95 -11.16 8.64
CA PHE A 188 13.72 -10.46 7.59
C PHE A 188 14.30 -11.43 6.57
N LYS A 189 14.97 -12.49 7.02
CA LYS A 189 15.55 -13.49 6.14
C LYS A 189 14.52 -14.12 5.21
N HIS A 190 13.39 -14.57 5.75
CA HIS A 190 12.33 -15.16 4.93
C HIS A 190 11.65 -14.14 4.02
N PHE A 191 11.44 -12.91 4.49
CA PHE A 191 10.88 -11.82 3.69
C PHE A 191 11.76 -11.53 2.47
N ILE A 192 13.06 -11.29 2.67
CA ILE A 192 14.00 -10.94 1.59
C ILE A 192 14.07 -12.06 0.54
N ILE A 193 14.21 -13.31 0.98
CA ILE A 193 14.24 -14.47 0.06
C ILE A 193 12.97 -14.51 -0.80
N GLN A 194 11.80 -14.36 -0.19
CA GLN A 194 10.53 -14.41 -0.92
C GLN A 194 10.36 -13.21 -1.85
N TYR A 195 10.77 -12.01 -1.42
CA TYR A 195 10.68 -10.80 -2.21
C TYR A 195 11.53 -10.89 -3.49
N LEU A 196 12.79 -11.34 -3.37
CA LEU A 196 13.70 -11.46 -4.50
C LEU A 196 13.25 -12.56 -5.46
N ASN A 197 12.83 -13.72 -4.94
CA ASN A 197 12.30 -14.81 -5.78
C ASN A 197 11.14 -14.33 -6.69
N LEU A 198 10.27 -13.45 -6.18
CA LEU A 198 9.17 -12.86 -6.96
C LEU A 198 9.64 -11.83 -7.99
N THR A 199 10.76 -11.14 -7.72
CA THR A 199 11.33 -10.17 -8.66
C THR A 199 11.89 -10.88 -9.89
N HIS A 200 12.50 -12.05 -9.69
CA HIS A 200 13.04 -12.86 -10.77
C HIS A 200 11.96 -13.57 -11.62
N GLN A 201 10.85 -14.02 -11.03
CA GLN A 201 9.77 -14.70 -11.77
C GLN A 201 9.10 -13.82 -12.82
N ASN A 202 9.18 -12.49 -12.69
CA ASN A 202 8.59 -11.53 -13.62
C ASN A 202 9.57 -11.05 -14.71
N HIS A 203 10.79 -11.60 -14.77
CA HIS A 203 11.78 -11.22 -15.77
C HIS A 203 11.66 -12.11 -17.03
N PRO A 204 11.69 -11.56 -18.26
CA PRO A 204 11.51 -12.33 -19.50
C PRO A 204 12.66 -13.30 -19.83
N TRP A 205 13.72 -13.33 -19.02
CA TRP A 205 14.88 -14.21 -19.19
C TRP A 205 14.96 -15.19 -18.01
N PRO A 206 14.58 -16.47 -18.18
CA PRO A 206 14.40 -17.42 -17.06
C PRO A 206 15.69 -17.91 -16.38
N ASN A 207 16.88 -17.52 -16.84
CA ASN A 207 18.10 -18.32 -16.62
C ASN A 207 19.17 -17.69 -15.71
N HIS A 208 18.87 -16.63 -14.95
CA HIS A 208 19.84 -16.04 -14.04
C HIS A 208 19.30 -15.82 -12.62
N LEU A 209 18.52 -16.77 -12.09
CA LEU A 209 18.69 -17.01 -10.66
C LEU A 209 20.06 -17.67 -10.52
N PRO A 210 21.02 -17.12 -9.78
CA PRO A 210 21.95 -17.99 -9.12
C PRO A 210 21.06 -18.93 -8.28
N GLU A 211 21.14 -20.25 -8.49
CA GLU A 211 20.63 -21.24 -7.51
C GLU A 211 21.14 -20.92 -6.08
N ASP A 212 22.13 -20.04 -5.98
CA ASP A 212 22.78 -19.49 -4.83
C ASP A 212 22.10 -18.29 -4.12
N THR A 213 21.12 -17.53 -4.66
CA THR A 213 20.63 -16.29 -3.96
C THR A 213 20.08 -16.59 -2.56
N THR A 214 19.29 -17.65 -2.43
CA THR A 214 18.78 -18.11 -1.13
C THR A 214 19.93 -18.55 -0.21
N HIS A 215 20.95 -19.19 -0.76
CA HIS A 215 22.12 -19.67 -0.01
C HIS A 215 23.01 -18.50 0.43
N ILE A 216 23.31 -17.54 -0.45
CA ILE A 216 24.02 -16.29 -0.14
C ILE A 216 23.33 -15.52 0.99
N ILE A 217 22.00 -15.36 0.94
CA ILE A 217 21.26 -14.66 2.00
C ILE A 217 21.39 -15.44 3.33
N LYS A 218 21.16 -16.75 3.31
CA LYS A 218 21.34 -17.59 4.51
C LYS A 218 22.76 -17.49 5.07
N GLN A 219 23.77 -17.52 4.21
CA GLN A 219 25.18 -17.40 4.59
C GLN A 219 25.48 -16.03 5.21
N LYS A 220 25.00 -14.93 4.62
CA LYS A 220 25.17 -13.57 5.18
C LYS A 220 24.52 -13.44 6.55
N PHE A 221 23.28 -13.93 6.73
CA PHE A 221 22.62 -13.92 8.04
C PHE A 221 23.36 -14.80 9.06
N GLN A 222 23.90 -15.95 8.64
CA GLN A 222 24.69 -16.81 9.52
C GLN A 222 26.02 -16.15 9.93
N ALA A 223 26.71 -15.49 9.00
CA ALA A 223 27.94 -14.76 9.27
C ALA A 223 27.69 -13.59 10.24
N TRP A 224 26.62 -12.81 10.02
CA TRP A 224 26.21 -11.74 10.94
C TRP A 224 25.90 -12.27 12.35
N LYS A 225 25.22 -13.42 12.44
CA LYS A 225 24.91 -14.06 13.72
C LYS A 225 26.17 -14.55 14.46
N ASN A 226 27.13 -15.12 13.74
CA ASN A 226 28.41 -15.54 14.33
C ASN A 226 29.19 -14.31 14.83
N LEU A 227 29.31 -13.26 14.01
CA LEU A 227 29.99 -12.02 14.37
C LEU A 227 29.39 -11.37 15.63
N LYS A 228 28.06 -11.33 15.72
CA LYS A 228 27.35 -10.82 16.89
C LYS A 228 27.59 -11.67 18.14
N ARG A 229 27.70 -13.00 18.00
CA ARG A 229 28.02 -13.91 19.10
C ARG A 229 29.46 -13.70 19.57
N ASP A 230 30.39 -13.56 18.65
CA ASP A 230 31.80 -13.40 18.98
C ASP A 230 32.03 -12.07 19.73
N GLN A 231 31.37 -10.98 19.33
CA GLN A 231 31.39 -9.71 20.07
C GLN A 231 30.81 -9.82 21.49
N TRP A 232 29.70 -10.55 21.64
CA TRP A 232 29.12 -10.80 22.97
C TRP A 232 30.12 -11.54 23.88
N ASN A 233 30.89 -12.46 23.32
CA ASN A 233 31.89 -13.23 24.07
C ASN A 233 33.14 -12.40 24.42
N THR A 234 33.45 -11.34 23.67
CA THR A 234 34.66 -10.52 23.90
C THR A 234 34.41 -9.32 24.82
N ASN A 235 33.19 -9.10 25.33
CA ASN A 235 32.79 -7.91 26.10
C ASN A 235 33.15 -6.57 25.41
N ASP A 236 33.36 -6.59 24.09
CA ASP A 236 33.62 -5.41 23.29
C ASP A 236 32.26 -4.77 22.95
N LEU A 237 31.81 -3.90 23.85
CA LEU A 237 30.56 -3.14 23.73
C LEU A 237 30.69 -1.93 22.78
N SER A 238 31.56 -2.00 21.78
CA SER A 238 31.62 -0.93 20.77
C SER A 238 30.28 -0.82 20.03
N ASP A 239 29.67 0.36 20.05
CA ASP A 239 28.40 0.72 19.39
C ASP A 239 28.42 0.58 17.85
N ASN A 240 29.48 0.00 17.29
CA ASN A 240 29.73 -0.08 15.85
C ASN A 240 28.98 -1.21 15.15
N PHE A 241 28.19 -2.03 15.87
CA PHE A 241 27.47 -3.13 15.22
C PHE A 241 26.16 -2.64 14.58
N PRO A 242 25.96 -2.85 13.26
CA PRO A 242 24.75 -2.39 12.60
C PRO A 242 23.54 -3.13 13.17
N SER A 243 22.46 -2.36 13.42
CA SER A 243 21.19 -2.94 13.83
C SER A 243 20.72 -4.00 12.84
N LEU A 244 19.92 -4.97 13.30
CA LEU A 244 19.38 -6.02 12.42
C LEU A 244 18.63 -5.42 11.22
N VAL A 245 17.89 -4.33 11.43
CA VAL A 245 17.21 -3.62 10.36
C VAL A 245 18.22 -3.06 9.36
N HIS A 246 19.23 -2.33 9.84
CA HIS A 246 20.27 -1.76 8.98
C HIS A 246 20.99 -2.84 8.15
N PHE A 247 21.37 -3.94 8.78
CA PHE A 247 21.97 -5.09 8.10
C PHE A 247 21.03 -5.70 7.05
N SER A 248 19.76 -5.89 7.39
CA SER A 248 18.77 -6.50 6.49
C SER A 248 18.45 -5.58 5.30
N SER A 249 18.34 -4.28 5.53
CA SER A 249 18.16 -3.25 4.50
C SER A 249 19.37 -3.17 3.58
N TRP A 250 20.58 -3.28 4.13
CA TRP A 250 21.81 -3.35 3.33
C TRP A 250 21.82 -4.58 2.41
N ILE A 251 21.46 -5.77 2.92
CA ILE A 251 21.34 -6.98 2.07
C ILE A 251 20.31 -6.75 0.96
N LEU A 252 19.12 -6.24 1.29
CA LEU A 252 18.08 -6.02 0.30
C LEU A 252 18.53 -5.03 -0.77
N GLY A 253 19.14 -3.91 -0.37
CA GLY A 253 19.69 -2.92 -1.28
C GLY A 253 20.76 -3.49 -2.19
N LEU A 254 21.72 -4.25 -1.63
CA LEU A 254 22.76 -4.93 -2.40
C LEU A 254 22.16 -5.85 -3.47
N MET A 255 21.15 -6.65 -3.10
CA MET A 255 20.51 -7.59 -4.03
C MET A 255 19.73 -6.89 -5.13
N LEU A 256 18.97 -5.84 -4.80
CA LEU A 256 18.24 -5.05 -5.80
C LEU A 256 19.18 -4.31 -6.76
N SER A 257 20.33 -3.83 -6.29
CA SER A 257 21.33 -3.19 -7.16
C SER A 257 21.98 -4.16 -8.14
N LEU A 258 22.07 -5.45 -7.81
CA LEU A 258 22.58 -6.47 -8.74
C LEU A 258 21.57 -6.81 -9.85
N GLU A 259 20.27 -6.67 -9.57
CA GLU A 259 19.18 -6.95 -10.52
C GLU A 259 18.90 -5.76 -11.47
N TYR A 260 19.12 -4.53 -11.01
CA TYR A 260 18.88 -3.30 -11.78
C TYR A 260 20.20 -2.54 -11.97
N PRO A 261 21.08 -2.95 -12.91
CA PRO A 261 22.24 -2.13 -13.23
C PRO A 261 21.79 -0.75 -13.69
N PRO A 262 22.48 0.33 -13.29
CA PRO A 262 22.13 1.67 -13.72
C PRO A 262 22.05 1.70 -15.24
N LYS A 263 20.95 2.23 -15.79
CA LYS A 263 20.84 2.50 -17.22
C LYS A 263 22.07 3.30 -17.62
N GLN A 264 23.01 2.67 -18.32
CA GLN A 264 24.15 3.39 -18.88
C GLN A 264 23.56 4.52 -19.71
N ALA A 265 23.99 5.75 -19.43
CA ALA A 265 23.65 6.90 -20.23
C ALA A 265 23.92 6.53 -21.69
N GLN A 266 22.88 6.47 -22.50
CA GLN A 266 23.02 6.39 -23.94
C GLN A 266 23.75 7.67 -24.35
N ASN A 267 25.07 7.57 -24.47
CA ASN A 267 25.89 8.52 -25.19
C ASN A 267 25.39 8.51 -26.63
N HIS A 268 24.47 9.41 -26.94
CA HIS A 268 24.24 9.81 -28.32
C HIS A 268 25.53 10.50 -28.79
N PRO A 269 26.22 9.99 -29.83
CA PRO A 269 27.25 10.77 -30.48
C PRO A 269 26.58 11.99 -31.12
N PRO A 270 27.23 13.17 -31.11
CA PRO A 270 26.70 14.33 -31.82
C PRO A 270 26.64 13.99 -33.31
N SER A 271 25.44 14.11 -33.88
CA SER A 271 25.24 14.12 -35.32
C SER A 271 26.09 15.25 -35.91
N LEU A 272 27.03 14.90 -36.77
CA LEU A 272 27.69 15.81 -37.70
C LEU A 272 26.74 16.16 -38.85
#